data_AF-A0A6B9FFY7-F1
#
_entry.id   AF-A0A6B9FFY7-F1
#
_cell.length_a   1.000
_cell.length_b   1.000
_cell.length_c   1.000
_cell.angle_alpha   90.00
_cell.angle_beta   90.00
_cell.angle_gamma   90.00
#
_symmetry.space_group_name_H-M   'P 1'
#
loop_
_entity.id
_entity.type
_entity.pdbx_description
1 polymer ?
#
loop_
_entity_poly.entity_id
_entity_poly.type
_entity_poly.pdbx_seq_one_letter_code
_entity_poly.pdbx_strand_id
1 'polypeptide(L)'
;MAAGSVIAPPFASTASPMHTASEKRVRQSRPNIGQLSGIDHEIIAARVAAFLKHRHPHNTAKYVAREIDVPRDTVAKWIERGSAPNAEGILKLIAVYKTDLLIALLGGAEQWLAVAAWHERRARFEAEQAAFLAEMGPLLFGEDQP
;
A
#
# COMPACT_ATOMS: atom_id res chain seq x y z
N MET A 1 43.21 22.59 -41.01
CA MET A 1 44.14 21.63 -41.64
C MET A 1 43.45 20.27 -41.62
N ALA A 2 43.24 19.71 -42.80
CA ALA A 2 42.51 18.46 -43.05
C ALA A 2 43.48 17.29 -43.29
N ALA A 3 42.90 16.09 -43.44
CA ALA A 3 43.46 14.77 -43.75
C ALA A 3 43.64 13.91 -42.49
N GLY A 4 43.17 12.66 -42.41
CA GLY A 4 42.53 11.71 -43.33
C GLY A 4 42.15 10.50 -42.46
N SER A 5 41.79 9.31 -42.90
CA SER A 5 41.42 8.70 -44.16
C SER A 5 40.84 7.36 -43.73
N VAL A 6 39.74 6.96 -44.35
CA VAL A 6 39.02 5.70 -44.12
C VAL A 6 39.80 4.53 -44.71
N ILE A 7 39.83 3.37 -44.05
CA ILE A 7 40.09 2.08 -44.67
C ILE A 7 39.04 1.08 -44.19
N ALA A 8 38.26 0.57 -45.13
CA ALA A 8 37.32 -0.54 -44.97
C ALA A 8 38.00 -1.88 -45.32
N PRO A 9 37.53 -3.02 -44.80
CA PRO A 9 37.78 -4.32 -45.41
C PRO A 9 36.65 -4.71 -46.40
N PRO A 10 36.95 -5.51 -47.45
CA PRO A 10 35.98 -5.90 -48.45
C PRO A 10 35.46 -7.31 -48.18
N PHE A 11 34.16 -7.50 -47.98
CA PHE A 11 33.48 -8.73 -48.40
C PHE A 11 32.01 -8.40 -48.68
N ALA A 12 31.71 -8.20 -49.96
CA ALA A 12 30.36 -8.37 -50.46
C ALA A 12 30.11 -9.87 -50.64
N SER A 13 29.12 -10.41 -49.95
CA SER A 13 28.45 -11.63 -50.40
C SER A 13 26.94 -11.44 -50.29
N THR A 14 26.34 -11.51 -51.46
CA THR A 14 24.92 -11.38 -51.79
C THR A 14 24.10 -12.54 -51.22
N ALA A 15 23.07 -12.20 -50.45
CA ALA A 15 21.86 -13.01 -50.37
C ALA A 15 20.66 -12.06 -50.54
N SER A 16 19.90 -12.31 -51.61
CA SER A 16 18.68 -11.59 -51.99
C SER A 16 17.59 -11.64 -50.91
N PRO A 17 16.67 -10.66 -50.93
CA PRO A 17 15.61 -10.51 -49.94
C PRO A 17 14.49 -11.51 -50.22
N MET A 18 14.11 -12.28 -49.21
CA MET A 18 12.85 -13.00 -49.20
C MET A 18 11.90 -12.25 -48.26
N HIS A 19 11.13 -11.31 -48.81
CA HIS A 19 10.01 -10.69 -48.10
C HIS A 19 8.89 -11.72 -47.97
N THR A 20 8.85 -12.43 -46.84
CA THR A 20 7.63 -13.08 -46.35
C THR A 20 7.00 -12.24 -45.26
N ALA A 21 5.73 -11.95 -45.50
CA ALA A 21 4.84 -11.11 -44.74
C ALA A 21 4.71 -11.52 -43.27
N SER A 22 4.72 -10.52 -42.38
CA SER A 22 3.64 -10.27 -41.42
C SER A 22 4.18 -9.29 -40.39
N GLU A 23 3.99 -7.99 -40.62
CA GLU A 23 3.98 -7.01 -39.55
C GLU A 23 2.82 -7.36 -38.61
N LYS A 24 3.09 -8.27 -37.67
CA LYS A 24 2.22 -8.47 -36.53
C LYS A 24 2.45 -7.23 -35.67
N ARG A 25 1.69 -6.17 -35.95
CA ARG A 25 1.58 -4.98 -35.09
C ARG A 25 1.40 -5.51 -33.67
N VAL A 26 2.48 -5.46 -32.89
CA VAL A 26 2.41 -5.66 -31.45
C VAL A 26 1.52 -4.54 -30.98
N ARG A 27 0.27 -4.89 -30.70
CA ARG A 27 -0.70 -4.05 -30.02
C ARG A 27 -0.02 -3.68 -28.71
N GLN A 28 0.55 -2.48 -28.65
CA GLN A 28 0.94 -1.87 -27.38
C GLN A 28 -0.36 -1.73 -26.60
N SER A 29 -0.63 -2.75 -25.79
CA SER A 29 -1.70 -2.73 -24.81
C SER A 29 -1.41 -1.53 -23.91
N ARG A 30 -2.26 -0.50 -24.03
CA ARG A 30 -2.34 0.56 -23.04
C ARG A 30 -2.40 -0.12 -21.67
N PRO A 31 -1.63 0.34 -20.66
CA PRO A 31 -1.74 -0.22 -19.33
C PRO A 31 -3.19 -0.07 -18.88
N ASN A 32 -3.85 -1.20 -18.72
CA ASN A 32 -5.21 -1.26 -18.23
C ASN A 32 -5.16 -0.81 -16.78
N ILE A 33 -5.95 0.21 -16.44
CA ILE A 33 -6.08 0.75 -15.07
C ILE A 33 -6.53 -0.34 -14.07
N GLY A 34 -6.93 -1.53 -14.53
CA GLY A 34 -7.21 -2.72 -13.73
C GLY A 34 -6.02 -3.59 -13.30
N GLN A 35 -4.77 -3.29 -13.71
CA GLN A 35 -3.57 -3.99 -13.24
C GLN A 35 -2.86 -3.21 -12.13
N LEU A 36 -3.38 -3.29 -10.91
CA LEU A 36 -2.58 -3.12 -9.69
C LEU A 36 -1.69 -4.37 -9.45
N SER A 37 -1.17 -5.00 -10.51
CA SER A 37 -0.44 -6.28 -10.48
C SER A 37 1.06 -6.11 -10.21
N GLY A 38 1.45 -5.06 -9.47
CA GLY A 38 2.86 -4.75 -9.20
C GLY A 38 3.30 -4.98 -7.77
N ILE A 39 2.38 -5.31 -6.86
CA ILE A 39 2.73 -5.66 -5.48
C ILE A 39 2.54 -7.16 -5.34
N ASP A 40 3.63 -7.89 -5.15
CA ASP A 40 3.58 -9.32 -4.90
C ASP A 40 2.68 -9.61 -3.71
N HIS A 41 1.75 -10.55 -3.89
CA HIS A 41 0.81 -10.98 -2.85
C HIS A 41 1.54 -11.43 -1.58
N GLU A 42 2.73 -11.99 -1.73
CA GLU A 42 3.64 -12.35 -0.63
C GLU A 42 4.14 -11.13 0.14
N ILE A 43 4.49 -10.04 -0.56
CA ILE A 43 4.91 -8.78 0.07
C ILE A 43 3.75 -8.19 0.87
N ILE A 44 2.53 -8.21 0.32
CA ILE A 44 1.33 -7.74 1.03
C ILE A 44 1.11 -8.57 2.28
N ALA A 45 1.12 -9.91 2.16
CA ALA A 45 0.92 -10.80 3.30
C ALA A 45 1.95 -10.57 4.41
N ALA A 46 3.24 -10.45 4.04
CA ALA A 46 4.32 -10.20 4.97
C ALA A 46 4.16 -8.84 5.68
N ARG A 47 3.85 -7.77 4.94
CA ARG A 47 3.65 -6.42 5.48
C ARG A 47 2.44 -6.36 6.43
N VAL A 48 1.32 -6.97 6.04
CA VAL A 48 0.13 -7.07 6.90
C VAL A 48 0.47 -7.85 8.17
N ALA A 49 1.09 -9.02 8.06
CA ALA A 49 1.45 -9.83 9.23
C ALA A 49 2.40 -9.09 10.17
N ALA A 50 3.42 -8.41 9.63
CA ALA A 50 4.36 -7.61 10.42
C ALA A 50 3.65 -6.44 11.12
N PHE A 51 2.82 -5.70 10.40
CA PHE A 51 2.04 -4.59 10.95
C PHE A 51 1.14 -5.04 12.11
N LEU A 52 0.37 -6.12 11.91
CA LEU A 52 -0.55 -6.62 12.93
C LEU A 52 0.20 -7.13 14.17
N LYS A 53 1.31 -7.86 13.99
CA LYS A 53 2.14 -8.32 15.12
C LYS A 53 2.77 -7.16 15.89
N HIS A 54 3.16 -6.09 15.21
CA HIS A 54 3.66 -4.89 15.86
C HIS A 54 2.56 -4.18 16.66
N ARG A 55 1.37 -4.03 16.08
CA ARG A 55 0.23 -3.36 16.72
C ARG A 55 -0.33 -4.12 17.92
N HIS A 56 -0.38 -5.45 17.84
CA HIS A 56 -0.86 -6.33 18.90
C HIS A 56 0.16 -7.46 19.16
N PRO A 57 1.17 -7.23 20.02
CA PRO A 57 2.25 -8.19 20.26
C PRO A 57 1.81 -9.53 20.88
N HIS A 58 0.71 -9.52 21.61
CA HIS A 58 0.16 -10.71 22.27
C HIS A 58 -1.24 -11.01 21.76
N ASN A 59 -1.54 -12.29 21.51
CA ASN A 59 -2.85 -12.74 21.04
C ASN A 59 -3.36 -11.99 19.79
N THR A 60 -2.44 -11.64 18.87
CA THR A 60 -2.71 -10.80 17.69
C THR A 60 -3.98 -11.20 16.94
N ALA A 61 -4.11 -12.49 16.58
CA ALA A 61 -5.26 -12.98 15.82
C ALA A 61 -6.59 -12.78 16.54
N LYS A 62 -6.63 -12.89 17.88
CA LYS A 62 -7.85 -12.70 18.67
C LYS A 62 -8.27 -11.23 18.72
N TYR A 63 -7.32 -10.33 18.96
CA TYR A 63 -7.61 -8.90 19.05
C TYR A 63 -8.04 -8.33 17.69
N VAL A 64 -7.27 -8.62 16.65
CA VAL A 64 -7.56 -8.14 15.30
C VAL A 64 -8.91 -8.67 14.82
N ALA A 65 -9.19 -9.98 14.98
CA ALA A 65 -10.48 -10.58 14.61
C ALA A 65 -11.69 -9.88 15.24
N ARG A 66 -11.55 -9.48 16.51
CA ARG A 66 -12.59 -8.73 17.24
C ARG A 66 -12.72 -7.29 16.73
N GLU A 67 -11.60 -6.63 16.42
CA GLU A 67 -11.61 -5.23 15.96
C GLU A 67 -12.20 -5.08 14.56
N ILE A 68 -11.90 -6.00 13.64
CA ILE A 68 -12.33 -5.90 12.24
C ILE A 68 -13.57 -6.75 11.91
N ASP A 69 -14.13 -7.46 12.89
CA ASP A 69 -15.26 -8.38 12.73
C ASP A 69 -15.05 -9.42 11.62
N VAL A 70 -14.04 -10.27 11.82
CA VAL A 70 -13.66 -11.36 10.91
C VAL A 70 -13.32 -12.59 11.75
N PRO A 71 -13.58 -13.84 11.28
CA PRO A 71 -13.22 -15.04 12.02
C PRO A 71 -11.75 -15.09 12.41
N ARG A 72 -11.48 -15.49 13.66
CA ARG A 72 -10.11 -15.62 14.20
C ARG A 72 -9.21 -16.48 13.30
N ASP A 73 -9.75 -17.57 12.76
CA ASP A 73 -8.99 -18.49 11.91
C ASP A 73 -8.55 -17.84 10.60
N THR A 74 -9.34 -16.91 10.06
CA THR A 74 -8.97 -16.14 8.88
C THR A 74 -7.78 -15.24 9.18
N VAL A 75 -7.82 -14.53 10.31
CA VAL A 75 -6.71 -13.68 10.75
C VAL A 75 -5.47 -14.52 11.08
N ALA A 76 -5.64 -15.68 11.71
CA ALA A 76 -4.56 -16.62 11.97
C ALA A 76 -3.88 -17.08 10.66
N LYS A 77 -4.65 -17.37 9.60
CA LYS A 77 -4.09 -17.68 8.28
C LYS A 77 -3.24 -16.53 7.71
N TRP A 78 -3.65 -15.28 7.91
CA TRP A 78 -2.85 -14.13 7.46
C TRP A 78 -1.52 -14.02 8.20
N ILE A 79 -1.54 -14.25 9.50
CA ILE A 79 -0.39 -14.03 10.40
C ILE A 79 0.59 -15.21 10.42
N GLU A 80 0.07 -16.44 10.39
CA GLU A 80 0.84 -17.68 10.56
C GLU A 80 1.19 -18.34 9.23
N ARG A 81 0.25 -18.34 8.27
CA ARG A 81 0.42 -19.01 6.97
C ARG A 81 0.85 -18.08 5.86
N GLY A 82 1.00 -16.78 6.13
CA GLY A 82 1.41 -15.79 5.14
C GLY A 82 0.41 -15.63 3.98
N SER A 83 -0.88 -15.90 4.23
CA SER A 83 -1.92 -15.63 3.23
C SER A 83 -2.23 -14.13 3.19
N ALA A 84 -2.24 -13.48 2.04
CA ALA A 84 -2.67 -12.08 2.00
C ALA A 84 -4.18 -11.99 2.25
N PRO A 85 -4.65 -10.92 2.93
CA PRO A 85 -6.07 -10.63 3.00
C PRO A 85 -6.64 -10.38 1.60
N ASN A 86 -7.88 -10.82 1.38
CA ASN A 86 -8.63 -10.43 0.19
C ASN A 86 -8.99 -8.94 0.24
N ALA A 87 -9.56 -8.39 -0.84
CA ALA A 87 -9.93 -6.98 -0.91
C ALA A 87 -10.85 -6.54 0.25
N GLU A 88 -11.83 -7.37 0.63
CA GLU A 88 -12.71 -7.09 1.77
C GLU A 88 -11.93 -7.03 3.09
N GLY A 89 -11.03 -7.99 3.33
CA GLY A 89 -10.16 -8.00 4.50
C GLY A 89 -9.26 -6.77 4.56
N ILE A 90 -8.68 -6.35 3.43
CA ILE A 90 -7.90 -5.11 3.35
C ILE A 90 -8.77 -3.89 3.68
N LEU A 91 -9.98 -3.79 3.13
CA LEU A 91 -10.88 -2.67 3.42
C LEU A 91 -11.29 -2.61 4.91
N LYS A 92 -11.58 -3.76 5.52
CA LYS A 92 -11.88 -3.84 6.97
C LYS A 92 -10.67 -3.42 7.82
N LEU A 93 -9.47 -3.85 7.43
CA LEU A 93 -8.23 -3.43 8.08
C LEU A 93 -8.00 -1.92 7.93
N ILE A 94 -8.23 -1.34 6.75
CA ILE A 94 -8.13 0.11 6.52
C ILE A 94 -9.17 0.87 7.35
N ALA A 95 -10.39 0.37 7.50
CA ALA A 95 -11.42 1.03 8.30
C ALA A 95 -11.01 1.17 9.77
N VAL A 96 -10.29 0.18 10.32
CA VAL A 96 -9.85 0.17 11.72
C VAL A 96 -8.50 0.85 11.91
N TYR A 97 -7.51 0.52 11.09
CA TYR A 97 -6.12 0.97 11.24
C TYR A 97 -5.76 2.18 10.38
N LYS A 98 -6.64 2.58 9.48
CA LYS A 98 -6.60 3.84 8.72
C LYS A 98 -5.26 4.06 8.01
N THR A 99 -4.72 5.28 8.06
CA THR A 99 -3.50 5.63 7.31
C THR A 99 -2.26 4.85 7.74
N ASP A 100 -2.18 4.39 8.99
CA ASP A 100 -1.02 3.64 9.49
C ASP A 100 -0.83 2.32 8.74
N LEU A 101 -1.92 1.62 8.40
CA LEU A 101 -1.86 0.40 7.60
C LEU A 101 -1.39 0.69 6.16
N LEU A 102 -1.87 1.78 5.55
CA LEU A 102 -1.49 2.15 4.20
C LEU A 102 0.02 2.44 4.11
N ILE A 103 0.57 3.13 5.11
CA ILE A 103 2.01 3.40 5.20
C ILE A 103 2.79 2.08 5.31
N ALA A 104 2.32 1.15 6.15
CA ALA A 104 2.95 -0.16 6.28
C ALA A 104 2.89 -0.99 4.99
N LEU A 105 1.75 -0.96 4.29
CA LEU A 105 1.55 -1.67 3.03
C LEU A 105 2.39 -1.11 1.88
N LEU A 106 2.63 0.20 1.83
CA LEU A 106 3.49 0.83 0.82
C LEU A 106 4.99 0.68 1.16
N GLY A 107 5.32 0.37 2.42
CA GLY A 107 6.70 0.22 2.87
C GLY A 107 7.38 1.56 3.15
N GLY A 108 6.59 2.60 3.39
CA GLY A 108 7.05 3.98 3.56
C GLY A 108 5.90 4.97 3.41
N ALA A 109 6.06 6.15 3.99
CA ALA A 109 5.08 7.22 3.87
C ALA A 109 5.47 8.13 2.69
N GLU A 110 4.76 7.97 1.57
CA GLU A 110 4.74 9.01 0.53
C GLU A 110 4.26 10.33 1.13
N GLN A 111 4.72 11.46 0.60
CA GLN A 111 4.48 12.77 1.20
C GLN A 111 2.98 13.06 1.42
N TRP A 112 2.14 12.72 0.44
CA TRP A 112 0.68 12.90 0.55
C TRP A 112 0.07 12.04 1.65
N LEU A 113 0.59 10.82 1.85
CA LEU A 113 0.09 9.89 2.87
C LEU A 113 0.59 10.28 4.27
N ALA A 114 1.81 10.82 4.37
CA ALA A 114 2.33 11.39 5.60
C ALA A 114 1.48 12.58 6.08
N VAL A 115 1.06 13.44 5.14
CA VAL A 115 0.15 14.57 5.41
C VAL A 115 -1.22 14.05 5.85
N ALA A 116 -1.78 13.06 5.15
CA ALA A 116 -3.06 12.44 5.55
C ALA A 116 -2.98 11.84 6.96
N ALA A 117 -1.91 11.11 7.27
CA ALA A 117 -1.69 10.54 8.61
C ALA A 117 -1.50 11.61 9.69
N TRP A 118 -0.90 12.76 9.35
CA TRP A 118 -0.82 13.89 10.26
C TRP A 118 -2.20 14.49 10.55
N HIS A 119 -3.02 14.73 9.54
CA HIS A 119 -4.39 15.22 9.72
C HIS A 119 -5.23 14.27 10.56
N GLU A 120 -5.10 12.97 10.32
CA GLU A 120 -5.83 11.94 11.08
C GLU A 120 -5.42 11.93 12.55
N ARG A 121 -4.11 11.96 12.84
CA ARG A 121 -3.61 12.06 14.23
C ARG A 121 -4.07 13.34 14.90
N ARG A 122 -4.02 14.47 14.18
CA ARG A 122 -4.47 15.75 14.70
C ARG A 122 -5.96 15.74 15.06
N ALA A 123 -6.82 15.24 14.16
CA ALA A 123 -8.24 15.11 14.42
C ALA A 123 -8.52 14.19 15.62
N ARG A 124 -7.73 13.12 15.80
CA ARG A 124 -7.84 12.25 16.98
C ARG A 124 -7.52 13.00 18.27
N PHE A 125 -6.41 13.75 18.32
CA PHE A 125 -6.05 14.53 19.49
C PHE A 125 -7.05 15.65 19.79
N GLU A 126 -7.58 16.32 18.76
CA GLU A 126 -8.62 17.33 18.93
C GLU A 126 -9.92 16.72 19.49
N ALA A 127 -10.31 15.52 19.05
CA ALA A 127 -11.45 14.79 19.60
C ALA A 127 -11.21 14.34 21.06
N GLU A 128 -10.02 13.86 21.38
CA GLU A 128 -9.63 13.50 22.75
C GLU A 128 -9.65 14.73 23.68
N GLN A 129 -9.14 15.88 23.23
CA GLN A 129 -9.22 17.14 23.97
C GLN A 129 -10.67 17.60 24.18
N ALA A 130 -11.49 17.55 23.13
CA ALA A 130 -12.89 17.92 23.23
C ALA A 130 -13.65 17.02 24.21
N ALA A 131 -13.39 15.70 24.18
CA ALA A 131 -13.98 14.75 25.12
C ALA A 131 -13.55 15.03 26.56
N PHE A 132 -12.26 15.29 26.80
CA PHE A 132 -11.74 15.64 28.12
C PHE A 132 -12.32 16.95 28.65
N LEU A 133 -12.41 17.98 27.80
CA LEU A 133 -13.02 19.25 28.18
C LEU A 133 -14.53 19.12 28.44
N ALA A 134 -15.23 18.22 27.74
CA ALA A 134 -16.63 17.92 28.02
C ALA A 134 -16.81 17.22 29.38
N GLU A 135 -15.90 16.31 29.73
CA GLU A 135 -15.91 15.60 31.03
C GLU A 135 -15.54 16.53 32.19
N MET A 136 -14.48 17.32 32.02
CA MET A 136 -13.94 18.17 33.08
C MET A 136 -14.54 19.58 33.12
N GLY A 137 -15.21 20.02 32.06
CA GLY A 137 -15.78 21.36 31.95
C GLY A 137 -16.68 21.75 33.12
N PRO A 138 -17.65 20.89 33.53
CA PRO A 138 -18.47 21.15 34.71
C PRO A 138 -17.67 21.30 36.02
N LEU A 139 -16.54 20.59 36.14
CA LEU A 139 -15.67 20.63 37.33
C LEU A 139 -14.65 21.79 37.30
N LEU A 140 -14.20 22.21 36.12
CA LEU A 140 -13.18 23.24 35.93
C LEU A 140 -13.77 24.65 35.80
N PHE A 141 -14.99 24.77 35.28
CA PHE A 141 -15.62 26.05 35.00
C PHE A 141 -16.88 26.31 35.86
N GLY A 142 -17.33 25.32 36.65
CA GLY A 142 -18.53 25.39 37.47
C GLY A 142 -19.82 25.34 36.62
N GLU A 143 -20.91 24.82 37.19
CA GLU A 143 -22.23 24.85 36.50
C GLU A 143 -22.85 26.26 36.42
N ASP A 144 -22.22 27.26 37.03
CA ASP A 144 -22.67 28.64 37.07
C ASP A 144 -21.89 29.52 36.09
N GLN A 145 -22.34 29.54 34.82
CA GLN A 145 -22.36 30.80 34.08
C GLN A 145 -23.80 31.08 33.62
N PRO A 146 -24.29 32.31 33.81
CA PRO A 146 -25.69 32.71 33.66
C PRO A 146 -26.22 32.67 32.23
#